data_AF-A0A9D6R401-F1
#
_entry.id   AF-A0A9D6R401-F1
#
_cell.length_a   1.000
_cell.length_b   1.000
_cell.length_c   1.000
_cell.angle_alpha   90.00
_cell.angle_beta   90.00
_cell.angle_gamma   90.00
#
_symmetry.space_group_name_H-M   'P 1'
#
loop_
_entity.id
_entity.type
_entity.pdbx_description
1 polymer ?
#
loop_
_entity_poly.entity_id
_entity_poly.type
_entity_poly.pdbx_seq_one_letter_code
_entity_poly.pdbx_strand_id
1 'polypeptide(L)'
;MKQVLIALSILALLALCICAMVFVAVLPSLGDRLSQARQPAAATATTARGQNPTALPTVAPAANVTSAPRTGPSPTPPAKTFTNLFPQQLVFYLNTDSATQINQVSLIIQLDGQSSSLRFLPEFTPSKKISVAYEYNLQQNYLPPGVTGQFWWVLKDVDGKETATAKESFRVDEPVIQWKKISNSKIAIYWYSGEQTFGQQVFDRAVQSLALLEKDTGVTVDRQVQIFLYGNRNDFLNALGPNVAGFEGGRTHPEYSVVLIDAGPRTINFAKDATTHEMTHVIMHAKISGALGEFSFPHWLDEGLA
;
A
#
# COMPACT_ATOMS: atom_id res chain seq x y z
N MET A 1 -18.79 -41.65 -29.49
CA MET A 1 -18.83 -40.56 -28.48
C MET A 1 -17.61 -39.63 -28.52
N LYS A 2 -16.36 -40.11 -28.58
CA LYS A 2 -15.17 -39.23 -28.56
C LYS A 2 -15.06 -38.24 -29.73
N GLN A 3 -15.50 -38.59 -30.94
CA GLN A 3 -15.44 -37.68 -32.09
C GLN A 3 -16.53 -36.58 -32.09
N VAL A 4 -17.65 -36.80 -31.41
CA VAL A 4 -18.72 -35.79 -31.27
C VAL A 4 -18.32 -34.73 -30.24
N LEU A 5 -17.60 -35.12 -29.18
CA LEU A 5 -17.10 -34.19 -28.17
C LEU A 5 -16.03 -33.23 -28.74
N ILE A 6 -15.16 -33.73 -29.61
CA ILE A 6 -14.12 -32.90 -30.28
C ILE A 6 -14.76 -31.90 -31.25
N ALA A 7 -15.82 -32.29 -31.96
CA ALA A 7 -16.54 -31.39 -32.86
C ALA A 7 -17.28 -30.27 -32.10
N LEU A 8 -17.86 -30.55 -30.94
CA LEU A 8 -18.49 -29.52 -30.10
C LEU A 8 -17.47 -28.55 -29.46
N SER A 9 -16.28 -29.02 -29.09
CA SER A 9 -15.22 -28.15 -28.56
C SER A 9 -14.64 -27.21 -29.62
N ILE A 10 -14.53 -27.65 -30.88
CA ILE A 10 -14.06 -26.81 -31.99
C ILE A 10 -15.12 -25.76 -32.38
N LEU A 11 -16.40 -26.11 -32.33
CA LEU A 11 -17.50 -25.16 -32.58
C LEU A 11 -17.60 -24.08 -31.49
N ALA A 12 -17.33 -24.43 -30.23
CA ALA A 12 -17.29 -23.47 -29.12
C ALA A 12 -16.08 -22.51 -29.20
N LEU A 13 -14.90 -22.99 -29.62
CA LEU A 13 -13.73 -22.13 -29.84
C LEU A 13 -13.92 -21.16 -31.03
N LEU A 14 -14.61 -21.59 -32.09
CA LEU A 14 -14.95 -20.73 -33.23
C LEU A 14 -16.00 -19.66 -32.87
N ALA A 15 -16.96 -19.99 -32.00
CA ALA A 15 -17.96 -19.02 -31.51
C ALA A 15 -17.34 -17.93 -30.61
N LEU A 16 -16.34 -18.26 -29.77
CA LEU A 16 -15.61 -17.26 -28.99
C LEU A 16 -14.71 -16.36 -29.85
N CYS A 17 -14.10 -16.89 -30.93
CA CYS A 17 -13.30 -16.07 -31.85
C CYS A 17 -14.14 -15.07 -32.67
N ILE A 18 -15.37 -15.42 -33.05
CA ILE A 18 -16.26 -14.51 -33.79
C ILE A 18 -16.80 -13.40 -32.89
N CYS A 19 -17.02 -13.65 -31.59
CA CYS A 19 -17.45 -12.62 -30.64
C CYS A 19 -16.34 -11.58 -30.34
N ALA A 20 -15.07 -11.99 -30.40
CA ALA A 20 -13.92 -11.09 -30.19
C ALA A 20 -13.61 -10.19 -31.41
N MET A 21 -13.97 -10.61 -32.63
CA MET A 21 -13.71 -9.81 -33.85
C MET A 21 -14.79 -8.76 -34.15
N VAL A 22 -16.01 -8.89 -33.60
CA VAL A 22 -17.09 -7.92 -33.83
C VAL A 22 -16.97 -6.66 -32.94
N PHE A 23 -16.18 -6.69 -31.86
CA PHE A 23 -16.01 -5.54 -30.97
C PHE A 23 -14.86 -4.57 -31.36
N VAL A 24 -14.02 -4.93 -32.34
CA VAL A 24 -12.91 -4.08 -32.83
C VAL A 24 -13.34 -3.12 -33.95
N ALA A 25 -14.60 -3.18 -34.42
CA ALA A 25 -15.05 -2.42 -35.58
C ALA A 25 -15.93 -1.17 -35.29
N VAL A 26 -15.97 -0.64 -34.05
CA VAL A 26 -16.68 0.62 -33.74
C VAL A 26 -15.92 1.48 -32.72
N LEU A 27 -14.81 2.09 -33.14
CA LEU A 27 -14.25 3.31 -32.51
C LEU A 27 -13.66 4.21 -33.61
N PRO A 28 -14.16 5.43 -33.82
CA PRO A 28 -13.52 6.39 -34.72
C PRO A 28 -12.26 6.98 -34.07
N SER A 29 -11.22 7.15 -34.89
CA SER A 29 -9.91 7.69 -34.57
C SER A 29 -9.98 9.08 -33.92
N LEU A 30 -9.45 9.22 -32.69
CA LEU A 30 -9.28 10.50 -32.02
C LEU A 30 -7.97 11.18 -32.46
N GLY A 31 -7.88 11.46 -33.75
CA GLY A 31 -6.76 12.15 -34.38
C GLY A 31 -7.26 13.27 -35.28
N ASP A 32 -8.06 14.20 -34.75
CA ASP A 32 -8.45 15.43 -35.47
C ASP A 32 -9.11 16.51 -34.59
N ARG A 33 -8.66 16.69 -33.34
CA ARG A 33 -9.12 17.80 -32.47
C ARG A 33 -8.00 18.58 -31.81
N LEU A 34 -6.95 18.90 -32.57
CA LEU A 34 -5.92 19.87 -32.16
C LEU A 34 -5.54 20.78 -33.34
N SER A 35 -6.51 21.49 -33.92
CA SER A 35 -6.26 22.57 -34.88
C SER A 35 -7.48 23.49 -35.06
N GLN A 36 -8.00 24.07 -33.98
CA GLN A 36 -8.85 25.28 -34.06
C GLN A 36 -9.17 25.82 -32.64
N ALA A 37 -8.23 26.56 -32.05
CA ALA A 37 -8.50 27.52 -30.98
C ALA A 37 -7.25 28.38 -30.73
N ARG A 38 -6.92 29.26 -31.68
CA ARG A 38 -6.02 30.39 -31.44
C ARG A 38 -6.60 31.62 -32.13
N GLN A 39 -7.09 32.55 -31.33
CA GLN A 39 -7.01 34.02 -31.43
C GLN A 39 -8.32 34.78 -31.14
N PRO A 40 -8.21 35.97 -30.51
CA PRO A 40 -9.28 36.60 -29.75
C PRO A 40 -10.11 37.57 -30.60
N ALA A 41 -11.42 37.65 -30.31
CA ALA A 41 -12.30 38.62 -30.94
C ALA A 41 -12.18 40.00 -30.26
N ALA A 42 -11.94 41.01 -31.10
CA ALA A 42 -11.86 42.42 -30.76
C ALA A 42 -13.25 43.07 -30.55
N ALA A 43 -13.21 44.19 -29.84
CA ALA A 43 -14.31 45.01 -29.37
C ALA A 43 -15.22 45.58 -30.49
N THR A 44 -16.48 45.83 -30.13
CA THR A 44 -17.32 46.84 -30.78
C THR A 44 -18.05 47.64 -29.71
N ALA A 45 -17.84 48.96 -29.75
CA ALA A 45 -18.44 49.94 -28.86
C ALA A 45 -19.86 50.31 -29.33
N THR A 46 -20.76 50.56 -28.37
CA THR A 46 -21.92 51.45 -28.59
C THR A 46 -22.21 52.19 -27.29
N THR A 47 -22.35 53.50 -27.44
CA THR A 47 -22.37 54.54 -26.41
C THR A 47 -23.81 54.84 -25.97
N ALA A 48 -24.08 54.93 -24.66
CA ALA A 48 -25.22 55.68 -24.13
C ALA A 48 -24.96 56.20 -22.69
N ARG A 49 -24.51 57.46 -22.66
CA ARG A 49 -24.66 58.56 -21.68
C ARG A 49 -25.46 58.31 -20.39
N GLY A 50 -24.85 58.63 -19.23
CA GLY A 50 -25.59 59.03 -18.02
C GLY A 50 -24.88 58.96 -16.67
N GLN A 51 -24.30 60.09 -16.23
CA GLN A 51 -24.05 60.52 -14.82
C GLN A 51 -22.84 59.95 -14.05
N ASN A 52 -22.19 60.86 -13.30
CA ASN A 52 -20.96 60.78 -12.49
C ASN A 52 -21.23 61.58 -11.18
N PRO A 53 -20.43 61.56 -10.10
CA PRO A 53 -19.52 60.54 -9.53
C PRO A 53 -19.89 60.20 -8.06
N THR A 54 -19.33 59.13 -7.49
CA THR A 54 -19.07 59.08 -6.04
C THR A 54 -17.74 58.39 -5.79
N ALA A 55 -16.91 59.05 -4.97
CA ALA A 55 -15.48 58.81 -4.79
C ALA A 55 -15.14 57.46 -4.15
N LEU A 56 -14.03 56.88 -4.60
CA LEU A 56 -13.31 55.78 -3.94
C LEU A 56 -12.42 56.36 -2.81
N PRO A 57 -12.35 55.75 -1.63
CA PRO A 57 -11.26 55.99 -0.70
C PRO A 57 -10.10 55.02 -0.96
N THR A 58 -8.92 55.59 -1.16
CA THR A 58 -7.61 54.96 -1.07
C THR A 58 -7.32 54.57 0.38
N VAL A 59 -6.97 53.29 0.64
CA VAL A 59 -6.39 52.86 1.94
C VAL A 59 -5.17 51.96 1.68
N ALA A 60 -4.15 52.18 2.52
CA ALA A 60 -2.73 51.85 2.49
C ALA A 60 -2.31 50.37 2.29
N PRO A 61 -1.04 50.11 1.90
CA PRO A 61 -0.49 48.76 1.82
C PRO A 61 -0.29 48.14 3.20
N ALA A 62 -0.58 46.84 3.29
CA ALA A 62 -0.46 46.04 4.51
C ALA A 62 0.99 45.95 5.03
N ALA A 63 1.16 46.14 6.33
CA ALA A 63 2.43 45.93 7.02
C ALA A 63 2.78 44.43 7.07
N ASN A 64 4.00 44.09 6.65
CA ASN A 64 4.59 42.77 6.82
C ASN A 64 4.77 42.46 8.31
N VAL A 65 4.00 41.50 8.84
CA VAL A 65 4.23 40.93 10.17
C VAL A 65 5.35 39.89 10.06
N THR A 66 6.55 40.28 10.47
CA THR A 66 7.66 39.33 10.68
C THR A 66 7.47 38.67 12.04
N SER A 67 7.04 37.41 12.07
CA SER A 67 6.95 36.63 13.30
C SER A 67 8.32 36.08 13.69
N ALA A 68 8.86 36.52 14.83
CA ALA A 68 10.06 35.94 15.44
C ALA A 68 9.77 34.52 15.99
N PRO A 69 10.78 33.62 16.07
CA PRO A 69 10.60 32.26 16.59
C PRO A 69 10.37 32.31 18.11
N ARG A 70 9.29 31.69 18.60
CA ARG A 70 9.08 31.47 20.04
C ARG A 70 9.96 30.31 20.52
N THR A 71 10.97 30.60 21.34
CA THR A 71 11.67 29.60 22.17
C THR A 71 10.80 29.24 23.38
N GLY A 72 9.87 28.30 23.19
CA GLY A 72 9.20 27.61 24.30
C GLY A 72 10.05 26.45 24.84
N PRO A 73 9.79 25.97 26.08
CA PRO A 73 10.45 24.77 26.59
C PRO A 73 10.26 23.61 25.63
N SER A 74 11.34 22.89 25.35
CA SER A 74 11.34 21.72 24.47
C SER A 74 10.26 20.75 24.93
N PRO A 75 9.33 20.30 24.06
CA PRO A 75 8.30 19.35 24.44
C PRO A 75 8.96 18.14 25.12
N THR A 76 8.39 17.67 26.23
CA THR A 76 8.80 16.39 26.81
C THR A 76 8.63 15.35 25.71
N PRO A 77 9.69 14.61 25.35
CA PRO A 77 9.59 13.71 24.22
C PRO A 77 8.58 12.59 24.52
N PRO A 78 7.86 12.09 23.50
CA PRO A 78 6.93 10.99 23.71
C PRO A 78 7.68 9.77 24.26
N ALA A 79 7.09 9.09 25.25
CA ALA A 79 7.61 7.80 25.74
C ALA A 79 7.54 6.69 24.69
N LYS A 80 6.74 6.91 23.63
CA LYS A 80 6.58 5.97 22.51
C LYS A 80 7.76 6.07 21.56
N THR A 81 8.29 4.93 21.17
CA THR A 81 9.37 4.76 20.19
C THR A 81 8.84 4.49 18.78
N PHE A 82 7.56 4.11 18.65
CA PHE A 82 6.87 3.83 17.39
C PHE A 82 5.38 4.23 17.46
N THR A 83 4.87 4.83 16.39
CA THR A 83 3.45 5.09 16.17
C THR A 83 3.07 4.62 14.77
N ASN A 84 1.96 3.88 14.67
CA ASN A 84 1.37 3.46 13.42
C ASN A 84 0.17 4.35 13.07
N LEU A 85 0.24 5.04 11.93
CA LEU A 85 -0.79 5.89 11.35
C LEU A 85 -1.17 5.39 9.94
N PHE A 86 -1.33 4.08 9.80
CA PHE A 86 -1.78 3.45 8.55
C PHE A 86 -3.12 4.04 8.08
N PRO A 87 -3.32 4.26 6.76
CA PRO A 87 -2.40 3.95 5.65
C PRO A 87 -1.41 5.07 5.30
N GLN A 88 -1.33 6.16 6.06
CA GLN A 88 -0.52 7.32 5.69
C GLN A 88 0.96 7.13 5.99
N GLN A 89 1.29 6.79 7.24
CA GLN A 89 2.68 6.73 7.67
C GLN A 89 2.91 5.87 8.91
N LEU A 90 4.18 5.49 9.10
CA LEU A 90 4.70 5.01 10.38
C LEU A 90 5.67 6.08 10.92
N VAL A 91 5.68 6.30 12.23
CA VAL A 91 6.57 7.28 12.86
C VAL A 91 7.46 6.59 13.88
N PHE A 92 8.77 6.72 13.69
CA PHE A 92 9.80 6.18 14.59
C PHE A 92 10.41 7.33 15.39
N TYR A 93 10.53 7.15 16.70
CA TYR A 93 11.05 8.18 17.60
C TYR A 93 12.36 7.75 18.24
N LEU A 94 13.27 8.71 18.44
CA LEU A 94 14.48 8.55 19.22
C LEU A 94 14.60 9.71 20.19
N ASN A 95 14.76 9.37 21.47
CA ASN A 95 15.05 10.33 22.52
C ASN A 95 16.24 9.83 23.29
N THR A 96 17.37 10.53 23.18
CA THR A 96 18.62 10.06 23.80
C THR A 96 19.48 11.21 24.29
N ASP A 97 20.22 10.91 25.35
CA ASP A 97 21.25 11.75 25.95
C ASP A 97 22.62 11.06 25.75
N SER A 98 23.64 11.84 25.42
CA SER A 98 25.01 11.39 25.21
C SER A 98 26.02 12.31 25.92
N ALA A 99 27.19 11.77 26.28
CA ALA A 99 28.28 12.56 26.87
C ALA A 99 28.90 13.53 25.85
N THR A 100 28.96 13.09 24.58
CA THR A 100 29.53 13.78 23.42
C THR A 100 28.40 14.25 22.49
N GLN A 101 28.64 15.31 21.73
CA GLN A 101 27.65 15.82 20.78
C GLN A 101 27.44 14.80 19.67
N ILE A 102 26.18 14.47 19.38
CA ILE A 102 25.78 13.61 18.27
C ILE A 102 25.72 14.47 17.00
N ASN A 103 26.41 14.06 15.94
CA ASN A 103 26.45 14.77 14.64
C ASN A 103 25.84 13.96 13.48
N GLN A 104 25.58 12.67 13.67
CA GLN A 104 24.84 11.85 12.71
C GLN A 104 23.88 10.91 13.44
N VAL A 105 22.68 10.77 12.88
CA VAL A 105 21.66 9.81 13.30
C VAL A 105 21.21 9.04 12.07
N SER A 106 21.10 7.72 12.20
CA SER A 106 20.53 6.85 11.16
C SER A 106 19.45 5.97 11.77
N LEU A 107 18.27 5.92 11.14
CA LEU A 107 17.28 4.88 11.42
C LEU A 107 17.57 3.68 10.54
N ILE A 108 17.64 2.50 11.14
CA ILE A 108 17.72 1.23 10.41
C ILE A 108 16.41 0.48 10.59
N ILE A 109 15.83 0.01 9.49
CA ILE A 109 14.62 -0.82 9.47
C ILE A 109 14.95 -2.15 8.78
N GLN A 110 14.72 -3.26 9.46
CA GLN A 110 14.82 -4.61 8.92
C GLN A 110 13.43 -5.23 8.90
N LEU A 111 12.87 -5.45 7.72
CA LEU A 111 11.60 -6.16 7.57
C LEU A 111 11.83 -7.67 7.71
N ASP A 112 10.88 -8.37 8.33
CA ASP A 112 10.94 -9.81 8.48
C ASP A 112 10.85 -10.48 7.10
N GLY A 113 11.67 -11.52 6.90
CA GLY A 113 11.78 -12.25 5.63
C GLY A 113 12.57 -11.53 4.53
N GLN A 114 13.04 -10.30 4.77
CA GLN A 114 13.91 -9.58 3.86
C GLN A 114 15.38 -9.76 4.27
N SER A 115 16.30 -9.88 3.31
CA SER A 115 17.73 -10.10 3.57
C SER A 115 18.51 -8.82 3.83
N SER A 116 17.95 -7.66 3.46
CA SER A 116 18.58 -6.35 3.56
C SER A 116 17.82 -5.43 4.49
N SER A 117 18.55 -4.54 5.17
CA SER A 117 17.98 -3.46 5.98
C SER A 117 17.92 -2.16 5.19
N LEU A 118 16.90 -1.35 5.44
CA LEU A 118 16.80 0.03 4.96
C LEU A 118 17.51 0.97 5.94
N ARG A 119 18.19 1.99 5.42
CA ARG A 119 18.85 3.04 6.21
C ARG A 119 18.31 4.40 5.81
N PHE A 120 17.88 5.16 6.81
CA PHE A 120 17.38 6.52 6.64
C PHE A 120 18.19 7.51 7.48
N LEU A 121 18.33 8.74 6.97
CA LEU A 121 19.09 9.81 7.59
C LEU A 121 18.13 10.98 7.91
N PRO A 122 17.45 10.96 9.08
CA PRO A 122 16.59 12.08 9.46
C PRO A 122 17.41 13.36 9.68
N GLU A 123 16.78 14.48 9.38
CA GLU A 123 17.27 15.79 9.80
C GLU A 123 17.09 15.97 11.31
N PHE A 124 18.11 16.52 11.95
CA PHE A 124 18.07 16.88 13.37
C PHE A 124 19.13 17.94 13.66
N THR A 125 18.99 18.64 14.79
CA THR A 125 20.00 19.60 15.26
C THR A 125 21.05 18.85 16.10
N PRO A 126 22.34 18.87 15.73
CA PRO A 126 23.41 18.27 16.52
C PRO A 126 23.42 18.78 17.96
N SER A 127 23.42 17.86 18.92
CA SER A 127 23.37 18.16 20.36
C SER A 127 23.81 16.93 21.17
N LYS A 128 24.12 17.11 22.45
CA LYS A 128 24.29 16.02 23.42
C LYS A 128 22.96 15.35 23.78
N LYS A 129 21.87 16.11 23.70
CA LYS A 129 20.50 15.66 23.94
C LYS A 129 19.69 15.89 22.68
N ILE A 130 19.18 14.83 22.09
CA ILE A 130 18.40 14.90 20.85
C ILE A 130 17.05 14.23 21.01
N SER A 131 16.08 14.78 20.29
CA SER A 131 14.78 14.18 20.03
C SER A 131 14.58 14.19 18.53
N VAL A 132 14.40 13.02 17.94
CA VAL A 132 14.28 12.82 16.50
C VAL A 132 13.01 12.03 16.21
N ALA A 133 12.31 12.41 15.17
CA ALA A 133 11.22 11.64 14.60
C ALA A 133 11.52 11.39 13.12
N TYR A 134 11.29 10.17 12.66
CA TYR A 134 11.35 9.83 11.24
C TYR A 134 9.98 9.33 10.77
N GLU A 135 9.44 10.01 9.76
CA GLU A 135 8.17 9.66 9.13
C GLU A 135 8.43 8.75 7.92
N TYR A 136 8.05 7.48 8.06
CA TYR A 136 8.06 6.52 6.97
C TYR A 136 6.75 6.63 6.21
N ASN A 137 6.80 7.28 5.04
CA ASN A 137 5.63 7.56 4.22
C ASN A 137 5.17 6.30 3.46
N LEU A 138 4.00 5.75 3.85
CA LEU A 138 3.40 4.55 3.25
C LEU A 138 2.76 4.81 1.88
N GLN A 139 2.59 6.07 1.48
CA GLN A 139 2.16 6.46 0.14
C GLN A 139 3.32 6.47 -0.87
N GLN A 140 4.56 6.45 -0.39
CA GLN A 140 5.76 6.38 -1.22
C GLN A 140 6.43 5.01 -1.14
N ASN A 141 6.52 4.45 0.07
CA ASN A 141 7.12 3.16 0.34
C ASN A 141 6.09 2.28 1.04
N TYR A 142 5.12 1.79 0.28
CA TYR A 142 3.98 1.09 0.83
C TYR A 142 4.37 -0.22 1.54
N LEU A 143 3.75 -0.45 2.70
CA LEU A 143 3.79 -1.70 3.44
C LEU A 143 2.35 -2.10 3.78
N PRO A 144 1.88 -3.30 3.38
CA PRO A 144 0.54 -3.73 3.70
C PRO A 144 0.39 -4.04 5.20
N PRO A 145 -0.86 -4.11 5.70
CA PRO A 145 -1.12 -4.52 7.06
C PRO A 145 -0.59 -5.94 7.29
N GLY A 146 -0.10 -6.16 8.49
CA GLY A 146 0.51 -7.41 8.92
C GLY A 146 2.01 -7.54 8.69
N VAL A 147 2.64 -6.59 7.98
CA VAL A 147 4.11 -6.53 7.89
C VAL A 147 4.72 -6.34 9.27
N THR A 148 5.72 -7.15 9.59
CA THR A 148 6.50 -7.07 10.83
C THR A 148 7.96 -6.80 10.50
N GLY A 149 8.67 -6.24 11.48
CA GLY A 149 10.09 -6.02 11.37
C GLY A 149 10.70 -5.51 12.67
N GLN A 150 11.96 -5.15 12.59
CA GLN A 150 12.70 -4.53 13.67
C GLN A 150 13.29 -3.21 13.22
N PHE A 151 13.43 -2.27 14.13
CA PHE A 151 14.15 -1.02 13.91
C PHE A 151 15.12 -0.73 15.03
N TRP A 152 16.16 0.04 14.73
CA TRP A 152 17.09 0.57 15.71
C TRP A 152 17.76 1.82 15.16
N TRP A 153 18.35 2.59 16.06
CA TRP A 153 19.05 3.82 15.73
C TRP A 153 20.56 3.58 15.80
N VAL A 154 21.28 4.12 14.82
CA VAL A 154 22.75 4.22 14.83
C VAL A 154 23.11 5.69 14.96
N LEU A 155 23.89 6.00 15.98
CA LEU A 155 24.34 7.34 16.35
C LEU A 155 25.83 7.44 16.09
N LYS A 156 26.27 8.59 15.57
CA LYS A 156 27.69 8.94 15.51
C LYS A 156 27.91 10.26 16.23
N ASP A 157 28.94 10.31 17.06
CA ASP A 157 29.35 11.53 17.73
C ASP A 157 30.45 12.28 16.98
N VAL A 158 30.77 13.47 17.48
CA VAL A 158 31.84 14.33 16.96
C VAL A 158 33.23 13.71 17.01
N ASP A 159 33.44 12.73 17.90
CA ASP A 159 34.70 11.97 18.01
C ASP A 159 34.73 10.78 17.03
N GLY A 160 33.66 10.58 16.27
CA GLY A 160 33.52 9.52 15.28
C GLY A 160 33.11 8.17 15.86
N LYS A 161 32.82 8.09 17.17
CA LYS A 161 32.35 6.88 17.83
C LYS A 161 30.91 6.58 17.41
N GLU A 162 30.67 5.34 17.00
CA GLU A 162 29.34 4.85 16.67
C GLU A 162 28.73 4.05 17.83
N THR A 163 27.45 4.29 18.09
CA THR A 163 26.65 3.53 19.06
C THR A 163 25.31 3.16 18.44
N ALA A 164 24.80 1.98 18.78
CA ALA A 164 23.49 1.52 18.34
C ALA A 164 22.55 1.32 19.52
N THR A 165 21.27 1.65 19.35
CA THR A 165 20.23 1.32 20.33
C THR A 165 19.91 -0.18 20.29
N ALA A 166 19.18 -0.66 21.30
CA ALA A 166 18.55 -1.97 21.21
C ALA A 166 17.59 -2.01 20.01
N LYS A 167 17.42 -3.19 19.43
CA LYS A 167 16.42 -3.43 18.38
C LYS A 167 15.04 -3.51 19.00
N GLU A 168 14.09 -2.84 18.38
CA GLU A 168 12.69 -2.85 18.77
C GLU A 168 11.85 -3.44 17.64
N SER A 169 10.89 -4.29 17.98
CA SER A 169 9.97 -4.88 16.99
C SER A 169 8.82 -3.93 16.71
N PHE A 170 8.34 -3.94 15.47
CA PHE A 170 7.14 -3.22 15.07
C PHE A 170 6.27 -4.09 14.16
N ARG A 171 5.00 -3.69 14.05
CA ARG A 171 4.03 -4.28 13.13
C ARG A 171 3.22 -3.16 12.49
N VAL A 172 2.98 -3.28 11.19
CA VAL A 172 2.01 -2.48 10.46
C VAL A 172 0.64 -3.09 10.73
N ASP A 173 -0.20 -2.35 11.42
CA ASP A 173 -1.59 -2.71 11.77
C ASP A 173 -2.57 -1.63 11.26
N GLU A 174 -3.87 -1.84 11.48
CA GLU A 174 -4.93 -0.86 11.20
C GLU A 174 -5.63 -0.49 12.51
N PRO A 175 -5.17 0.54 13.24
CA PRO A 175 -5.64 0.80 14.60
C PRO A 175 -7.14 1.06 14.74
N VAL A 176 -7.77 1.52 13.65
CA VAL A 176 -9.22 1.80 13.61
C VAL A 176 -10.07 0.54 13.43
N ILE A 177 -9.48 -0.58 12.99
CA ILE A 177 -10.17 -1.85 12.76
C ILE A 177 -9.91 -2.81 13.92
N GLN A 178 -10.98 -3.34 14.50
CA GLN A 178 -10.93 -4.38 15.52
C GLN A 178 -11.00 -5.76 14.86
N TRP A 179 -9.84 -6.32 14.52
CA TRP A 179 -9.75 -7.61 13.86
C TRP A 179 -10.10 -8.78 14.80
N LYS A 180 -10.99 -9.65 14.36
CA LYS A 180 -11.04 -11.06 14.81
C LYS A 180 -9.96 -11.84 14.08
N LYS A 181 -9.45 -12.89 14.71
CA LYS A 181 -8.36 -13.71 14.19
C LYS A 181 -8.61 -15.20 14.43
N ILE A 182 -8.27 -16.01 13.43
CA ILE A 182 -8.07 -17.46 13.55
C ILE A 182 -6.76 -17.81 12.84
N SER A 183 -5.96 -18.70 13.41
CA SER A 183 -4.65 -19.04 12.83
C SER A 183 -4.13 -20.40 13.25
N ASN A 184 -3.25 -20.98 12.43
CA ASN A 184 -2.32 -22.05 12.78
C ASN A 184 -0.87 -21.61 12.46
N SER A 185 0.10 -22.51 12.38
CA SER A 185 1.50 -22.15 12.07
C SER A 185 1.73 -21.63 10.63
N LYS A 186 0.82 -21.91 9.70
CA LYS A 186 0.98 -21.59 8.27
C LYS A 186 0.03 -20.51 7.76
N ILE A 187 -1.15 -20.36 8.35
CA ILE A 187 -2.19 -19.44 7.89
C ILE A 187 -2.77 -18.66 9.07
N ALA A 188 -3.05 -17.38 8.87
CA ALA A 188 -3.87 -16.55 9.74
C ALA A 188 -4.92 -15.80 8.91
N ILE A 189 -6.19 -15.88 9.32
CA ILE A 189 -7.28 -15.07 8.75
C ILE A 189 -7.63 -13.98 9.76
N TYR A 190 -7.74 -12.75 9.26
CA TYR A 190 -8.19 -11.57 9.99
C TYR A 190 -9.48 -11.06 9.35
N TRP A 191 -10.52 -10.84 10.14
CA TRP A 191 -11.79 -10.26 9.66
C TRP A 191 -12.46 -9.44 10.74
N TYR A 192 -13.24 -8.44 10.40
CA TYR A 192 -14.03 -7.68 11.39
C TYR A 192 -15.54 -7.79 11.14
N SER A 193 -15.98 -7.97 9.89
CA SER A 193 -17.39 -8.12 9.55
C SER A 193 -17.85 -9.58 9.59
N GLY A 194 -18.89 -9.87 10.37
CA GLY A 194 -19.52 -11.19 10.48
C GLY A 194 -19.06 -12.10 11.61
N GLU A 195 -19.77 -13.20 11.81
CA GLU A 195 -19.55 -14.10 12.94
C GLU A 195 -18.34 -15.02 12.76
N GLN A 196 -17.98 -15.75 13.82
CA GLN A 196 -16.89 -16.74 13.80
C GLN A 196 -17.02 -17.76 12.68
N THR A 197 -18.25 -18.15 12.32
CA THR A 197 -18.54 -19.11 11.24
C THR A 197 -18.10 -18.62 9.86
N PHE A 198 -18.04 -17.30 9.63
CA PHE A 198 -17.49 -16.74 8.40
C PHE A 198 -15.97 -16.93 8.35
N GLY A 199 -15.25 -16.48 9.39
CA GLY A 199 -13.80 -16.63 9.48
C GLY A 199 -13.34 -18.09 9.44
N GLN A 200 -14.06 -18.99 10.11
CA GLN A 200 -13.76 -20.43 10.10
C GLN A 200 -13.86 -21.02 8.69
N GLN A 201 -14.93 -20.71 7.94
CA GLN A 201 -15.11 -21.25 6.61
C GLN A 201 -14.04 -20.79 5.61
N VAL A 202 -13.54 -19.56 5.75
CA VAL A 202 -12.43 -19.06 4.92
C VAL A 202 -11.11 -19.69 5.36
N PHE A 203 -10.88 -19.83 6.67
CA PHE A 203 -9.70 -20.52 7.21
C PHE A 203 -9.62 -21.98 6.75
N ASP A 204 -10.72 -22.73 6.83
CA ASP A 204 -10.77 -24.12 6.38
C ASP A 204 -10.47 -24.24 4.89
N ARG A 205 -11.01 -23.32 4.07
CA ARG A 205 -10.69 -23.26 2.64
C ARG A 205 -9.22 -22.96 2.42
N ALA A 206 -8.65 -21.97 3.11
CA ALA A 206 -7.24 -21.62 2.99
C ALA A 206 -6.34 -22.81 3.35
N VAL A 207 -6.63 -23.53 4.44
CA VAL A 207 -5.87 -24.72 4.84
C VAL A 207 -5.93 -25.81 3.77
N GLN A 208 -7.12 -26.09 3.21
CA GLN A 208 -7.28 -27.08 2.15
C GLN A 208 -6.55 -26.67 0.87
N SER A 209 -6.68 -25.40 0.46
CA SER A 209 -6.01 -24.86 -0.74
C SER A 209 -4.49 -24.90 -0.59
N LEU A 210 -3.94 -24.57 0.57
CA LEU A 210 -2.51 -24.62 0.81
C LEU A 210 -1.98 -26.05 0.68
N ALA A 211 -2.65 -27.02 1.31
CA ALA A 211 -2.25 -28.43 1.22
C ALA A 211 -2.28 -28.96 -0.22
N LEU A 212 -3.24 -28.53 -1.04
CA LEU A 212 -3.31 -28.89 -2.46
C LEU A 212 -2.19 -28.22 -3.26
N LEU A 213 -1.97 -26.92 -3.08
CA LEU A 213 -0.92 -26.17 -3.77
C LEU A 213 0.47 -26.73 -3.43
N GLU A 214 0.76 -27.00 -2.15
CA GLU A 214 2.04 -27.60 -1.74
C GLU A 214 2.24 -28.99 -2.36
N LYS A 215 1.18 -29.80 -2.44
CA LYS A 215 1.22 -31.11 -3.07
C LYS A 215 1.45 -31.05 -4.58
N ASP A 216 0.74 -30.17 -5.28
CA ASP A 216 0.73 -30.13 -6.74
C ASP A 216 1.95 -29.39 -7.30
N THR A 217 2.49 -28.41 -6.56
CA THR A 217 3.61 -27.57 -6.98
C THR A 217 4.94 -27.99 -6.35
N GLY A 218 4.91 -28.69 -5.21
CA GLY A 218 6.08 -28.97 -4.40
C GLY A 218 6.65 -27.74 -3.67
N VAL A 219 6.00 -26.59 -3.76
CA VAL A 219 6.45 -25.33 -3.14
C VAL A 219 5.76 -25.12 -1.81
N THR A 220 6.55 -24.92 -0.76
CA THR A 220 6.07 -24.60 0.59
C THR A 220 6.26 -23.13 0.93
N VAL A 221 5.39 -22.59 1.79
CA VAL A 221 5.58 -21.28 2.42
C VAL A 221 6.37 -21.40 3.71
N ASP A 222 7.42 -20.60 3.83
CA ASP A 222 8.27 -20.55 5.02
C ASP A 222 7.71 -19.57 6.08
N ARG A 223 6.88 -18.62 5.65
CA ARG A 223 6.18 -17.64 6.48
C ARG A 223 4.71 -17.99 6.60
N GLN A 224 4.11 -17.58 7.72
CA GLN A 224 2.65 -17.65 7.87
C GLN A 224 1.99 -16.69 6.86
N VAL A 225 1.09 -17.22 6.04
CA VAL A 225 0.25 -16.43 5.13
C VAL A 225 -0.81 -15.72 5.95
N GLN A 226 -0.86 -14.38 5.86
CA GLN A 226 -1.83 -13.55 6.56
C GLN A 226 -2.87 -13.02 5.58
N ILE A 227 -4.14 -13.36 5.79
CA ILE A 227 -5.24 -12.99 4.91
C ILE A 227 -6.19 -12.05 5.66
N PHE A 228 -6.36 -10.84 5.15
CA PHE A 228 -7.23 -9.81 5.71
C PHE A 228 -8.49 -9.67 4.88
N LEU A 229 -9.64 -9.92 5.51
CA LEU A 229 -10.97 -9.84 4.90
C LEU A 229 -11.65 -8.53 5.28
N TYR A 230 -11.78 -7.65 4.30
CA TYR A 230 -12.43 -6.35 4.45
C TYR A 230 -13.91 -6.49 4.08
N GLY A 231 -14.78 -6.31 5.07
CA GLY A 231 -16.23 -6.36 4.84
C GLY A 231 -16.80 -5.06 4.24
N ASN A 232 -15.97 -4.04 4.03
CA ASN A 232 -16.32 -2.76 3.46
C ASN A 232 -15.32 -2.39 2.35
N ARG A 233 -15.86 -2.02 1.18
CA ARG A 233 -15.08 -1.65 -0.01
C ARG A 233 -14.10 -0.50 0.23
N ASN A 234 -14.50 0.53 0.98
CA ASN A 234 -13.66 1.69 1.21
C ASN A 234 -12.48 1.33 2.12
N ASP A 235 -12.70 0.51 3.15
CA ASP A 235 -11.63 0.03 4.02
C ASP A 235 -10.61 -0.77 3.19
N PHE A 236 -11.10 -1.67 2.32
CA PHE A 236 -10.26 -2.43 1.39
C PHE A 236 -9.45 -1.50 0.48
N LEU A 237 -10.10 -0.58 -0.23
CA LEU A 237 -9.42 0.33 -1.16
C LEU A 237 -8.39 1.22 -0.45
N ASN A 238 -8.68 1.67 0.78
CA ASN A 238 -7.73 2.42 1.60
C ASN A 238 -6.53 1.57 2.01
N ALA A 239 -6.74 0.27 2.22
CA ALA A 239 -5.69 -0.65 2.61
C ALA A 239 -4.75 -0.98 1.46
N LEU A 240 -5.17 -0.97 0.19
CA LEU A 240 -4.36 -1.37 -0.97
C LEU A 240 -3.14 -0.46 -1.26
N GLY A 241 -3.08 0.73 -0.66
CA GLY A 241 -1.99 1.68 -0.88
C GLY A 241 -2.16 2.57 -2.12
N PRO A 242 -1.09 3.26 -2.56
CA PRO A 242 -1.14 4.24 -3.65
C PRO A 242 -1.32 3.57 -5.03
N ASN A 243 -1.88 4.30 -5.99
CA ASN A 243 -1.99 3.92 -7.42
C ASN A 243 -2.85 2.68 -7.73
N VAL A 244 -3.92 2.45 -6.96
CA VAL A 244 -4.85 1.35 -7.21
C VAL A 244 -5.93 1.74 -8.21
N ALA A 245 -6.24 0.84 -9.14
CA ALA A 245 -7.23 1.12 -10.20
C ALA A 245 -8.68 0.98 -9.72
N GLY A 246 -8.88 0.42 -8.51
CA GLY A 246 -10.17 0.40 -7.83
C GLY A 246 -11.14 -0.69 -8.27
N PHE A 247 -10.76 -1.57 -9.21
CA PHE A 247 -11.57 -2.72 -9.65
C PHE A 247 -11.19 -4.05 -8.97
N GLU A 248 -10.15 -4.05 -8.13
CA GLU A 248 -9.58 -5.26 -7.52
C GLU A 248 -10.55 -5.89 -6.53
N GLY A 249 -10.71 -7.22 -6.54
CA GLY A 249 -11.48 -7.96 -5.52
C GLY A 249 -10.58 -8.58 -4.44
N GLY A 250 -9.31 -8.74 -4.74
CA GLY A 250 -8.24 -9.17 -3.85
C GLY A 250 -6.91 -8.61 -4.35
N ARG A 251 -5.91 -8.64 -3.47
CA ARG A 251 -4.53 -8.30 -3.79
C ARG A 251 -3.59 -9.09 -2.92
N THR A 252 -2.56 -9.64 -3.54
CA THR A 252 -1.47 -10.32 -2.86
C THR A 252 -0.21 -9.46 -2.82
N HIS A 253 0.48 -9.51 -1.68
CA HIS A 253 1.83 -8.99 -1.46
C HIS A 253 2.75 -10.16 -1.10
N PRO A 254 3.27 -10.90 -2.09
CA PRO A 254 3.99 -12.15 -1.84
C PRO A 254 5.24 -11.97 -0.99
N GLU A 255 5.95 -10.85 -1.16
CA GLU A 255 7.14 -10.46 -0.43
C GLU A 255 6.92 -10.36 1.09
N TYR A 256 5.66 -10.18 1.50
CA TYR A 256 5.23 -10.15 2.89
C TYR A 256 4.31 -11.31 3.28
N SER A 257 3.98 -12.21 2.35
CA SER A 257 2.98 -13.27 2.55
C SER A 257 1.65 -12.72 3.09
N VAL A 258 1.25 -11.56 2.58
CA VAL A 258 0.01 -10.86 2.96
C VAL A 258 -0.96 -10.89 1.78
N VAL A 259 -2.23 -11.18 2.08
CA VAL A 259 -3.35 -11.16 1.13
C VAL A 259 -4.44 -10.26 1.68
N LEU A 260 -4.95 -9.34 0.87
CA LEU A 260 -6.07 -8.46 1.18
C LEU A 260 -7.26 -8.84 0.29
N ILE A 261 -8.46 -8.99 0.84
CA ILE A 261 -9.66 -9.39 0.07
C ILE A 261 -10.85 -8.53 0.47
N ASP A 262 -11.57 -7.99 -0.52
CA ASP A 262 -12.86 -7.32 -0.33
C ASP A 262 -13.97 -8.37 -0.19
N ALA A 263 -14.13 -8.90 1.02
CA ALA A 263 -15.11 -9.92 1.30
C ALA A 263 -15.69 -9.82 2.72
N GLY A 264 -16.99 -10.09 2.80
CA GLY A 264 -17.74 -10.18 4.04
C GLY A 264 -18.73 -11.35 4.03
N PRO A 265 -19.60 -11.46 5.04
CA PRO A 265 -20.45 -12.63 5.23
C PRO A 265 -21.39 -12.94 4.06
N ARG A 266 -21.79 -11.91 3.30
CA ARG A 266 -22.67 -12.05 2.14
C ARG A 266 -21.95 -12.56 0.88
N THR A 267 -20.62 -12.59 0.89
CA THR A 267 -19.78 -12.96 -0.26
C THR A 267 -18.90 -14.18 0.06
N ILE A 268 -19.34 -15.08 0.94
CA ILE A 268 -18.53 -16.23 1.40
C ILE A 268 -17.97 -17.11 0.27
N ASN A 269 -18.71 -17.34 -0.81
CA ASN A 269 -18.20 -18.13 -1.94
C ASN A 269 -17.05 -17.39 -2.63
N PHE A 270 -17.23 -16.10 -2.92
CA PHE A 270 -16.17 -15.25 -3.43
C PHE A 270 -14.97 -15.19 -2.47
N ALA A 271 -15.19 -15.07 -1.16
CA ALA A 271 -14.11 -15.06 -0.17
C ALA A 271 -13.25 -16.33 -0.25
N LYS A 272 -13.89 -17.50 -0.41
CA LYS A 272 -13.22 -18.80 -0.54
C LYS A 272 -12.45 -18.93 -1.87
N ASP A 273 -13.04 -18.46 -2.96
CA ASP A 273 -12.44 -18.50 -4.29
C ASP A 273 -11.25 -17.53 -4.37
N ALA A 274 -11.45 -16.27 -3.98
CA ALA A 274 -10.41 -15.25 -3.90
C ALA A 274 -9.27 -15.67 -2.96
N THR A 275 -9.58 -16.27 -1.80
CA THR A 275 -8.55 -16.81 -0.89
C THR A 275 -7.67 -17.84 -1.58
N THR A 276 -8.24 -18.67 -2.46
CA THR A 276 -7.47 -19.70 -3.17
C THR A 276 -6.63 -19.07 -4.28
N HIS A 277 -7.23 -18.19 -5.08
CA HIS A 277 -6.57 -17.46 -6.15
C HIS A 277 -5.38 -16.64 -5.62
N GLU A 278 -5.63 -15.75 -4.65
CA GLU A 278 -4.61 -14.87 -4.09
C GLU A 278 -3.48 -15.65 -3.37
N MET A 279 -3.82 -16.72 -2.64
CA MET A 279 -2.79 -17.53 -1.99
C MET A 279 -1.93 -18.30 -3.00
N THR A 280 -2.43 -18.58 -4.20
CA THR A 280 -1.62 -19.19 -5.26
C THR A 280 -0.49 -18.25 -5.66
N HIS A 281 -0.74 -16.94 -5.76
CA HIS A 281 0.33 -15.95 -5.98
C HIS A 281 1.38 -15.98 -4.87
N VAL A 282 0.97 -16.09 -3.59
CA VAL A 282 1.94 -16.22 -2.48
C VAL A 282 2.85 -17.44 -2.68
N ILE A 283 2.29 -18.59 -3.05
CA ILE A 283 3.05 -19.83 -3.23
C ILE A 283 3.97 -19.74 -4.45
N MET A 284 3.48 -19.26 -5.59
CA MET A 284 4.28 -19.16 -6.82
C MET A 284 5.48 -18.23 -6.61
N HIS A 285 5.25 -17.07 -5.98
CA HIS A 285 6.29 -16.09 -5.74
C HIS A 285 7.19 -16.42 -4.54
N ALA A 286 6.86 -17.41 -3.71
CA ALA A 286 7.70 -17.83 -2.59
C ALA A 286 9.10 -18.31 -3.02
N LYS A 287 9.23 -18.86 -4.25
CA LYS A 287 10.52 -19.34 -4.80
C LYS A 287 11.00 -18.56 -6.03
N ILE A 288 10.13 -17.69 -6.58
CA ILE A 288 10.41 -16.88 -7.77
C ILE A 288 10.72 -15.41 -7.36
N SER A 289 10.71 -15.08 -6.07
CA SER A 289 10.97 -13.72 -5.58
C SER A 289 12.36 -13.17 -5.95
N GLY A 290 12.43 -11.85 -6.13
CA GLY A 290 13.64 -11.11 -6.47
C GLY A 290 13.68 -10.63 -7.92
N ALA A 291 14.60 -9.70 -8.21
CA ALA A 291 14.65 -8.91 -9.45
C ALA A 291 14.82 -9.70 -10.75
N LEU A 292 15.09 -11.01 -10.71
CA LEU A 292 15.14 -11.84 -11.93
C LEU A 292 13.91 -12.73 -12.09
N GLY A 293 13.33 -13.22 -10.99
CA GLY A 293 12.16 -14.08 -11.08
C GLY A 293 10.87 -13.28 -11.28
N GLU A 294 10.71 -12.13 -10.63
CA GLU A 294 9.53 -11.24 -10.82
C GLU A 294 9.42 -10.73 -12.26
N PHE A 295 10.54 -10.36 -12.89
CA PHE A 295 10.55 -9.91 -14.29
C PHE A 295 10.32 -11.04 -15.30
N SER A 296 10.57 -12.29 -14.90
CA SER A 296 10.53 -13.44 -15.79
C SER A 296 9.23 -14.25 -15.69
N PHE A 297 8.34 -13.93 -14.75
CA PHE A 297 7.07 -14.63 -14.57
C PHE A 297 5.93 -13.90 -15.30
N PRO A 298 5.47 -14.40 -16.47
CA PRO A 298 4.49 -13.67 -17.28
C PRO A 298 3.14 -13.61 -16.58
N HIS A 299 2.51 -12.43 -16.61
CA HIS A 299 1.21 -12.21 -15.95
C HIS A 299 0.13 -13.23 -16.37
N TRP A 300 0.06 -13.62 -17.64
CA TRP A 300 -0.91 -14.63 -18.09
C TRP A 300 -0.73 -16.01 -17.43
N LEU A 301 0.51 -16.36 -17.06
CA LEU A 301 0.82 -17.62 -16.38
C LEU A 301 0.55 -17.48 -14.88
N ASP A 302 0.90 -16.34 -14.28
CA ASP A 302 0.63 -16.05 -12.87
C ASP A 302 -0.86 -16.12 -12.56
N GLU A 303 -1.67 -15.35 -13.29
CA GLU A 303 -3.13 -15.36 -13.18
C GLU A 303 -3.74 -16.68 -13.66
N GLY A 304 -3.13 -17.36 -14.64
CA GLY A 304 -3.65 -18.62 -15.17
C GLY A 304 -3.46 -19.81 -14.23
N LEU A 305 -2.49 -19.74 -13.32
CA LEU A 305 -2.26 -20.75 -12.28
C LEU A 305 -3.15 -20.53 -11.05
N ALA A 306 -3.56 -19.28 -10.79
CA ALA A 306 -4.34 -18.86 -9.63
C ALA A 306 -5.85 -19.10 -9.79
#